data_AF-A0A9E3D8G3-F1
#
_entry.id   AF-A0A9E3D8G3-F1
#
_cell.length_a   1.000
_cell.length_b   1.000
_cell.length_c   1.000
_cell.angle_alpha   90.00
_cell.angle_beta   90.00
_cell.angle_gamma   90.00
#
_symmetry.space_group_name_H-M   'P 1'
#
loop_
_entity.id
_entity.type
_entity.pdbx_description
1 polymer ?
#
loop_
_entity_poly.entity_id
_entity_poly.type
_entity_poly.pdbx_seq_one_letter_code
_entity_poly.pdbx_strand_id
1 'polypeptide(L)'
;MTLGVAKLKGNGIVDAWINWPDAPASPYIARQTYGCGCVTWVAQDLGDIALKRQVTENWPIVWNRIFDWKDQPMNATRISQDTRDSFTRETQGVDVARSLLDETDLPGKGLGLISLAVLSFIVYWAVAGPGAYFYLLAKQRTGASWFVFGATAIVFTCLSALLVRVVLRGPPALKHLSVARAAMNDAVHVYSRIGLYIPHDGERALSLSDAAAGSAPSLTAFAIAPTEMGDDQSDDIGQSYQVPIPEAIGSDSQVVRIPFRSTMKKLEASWTGPFSDNTLRGGIEGHVRRNPDSTTPDGQLTNNSGRTLHDVYIAYKWQASGNEYNALNGDYLFYLPAWGYGASLNLHADLTTEQDDQGNPRRVPFIDSSANYATGRGHKYWGMIQTNWAHYWMRGLSNFTTDPTVGFDQAIVMLSFFDRLPVDQLNGEHKTRFDFLRPGAHRFDASAALAAGSMVILARSDPRSPEGLPVPFAVDGQSTRGSGTTVYQFIVPVDNGDSTPPSTQPEAH
;
A
#
# COMPACT_ATOMS: atom_id res chain seq x y z
N MET A 1 3.80 -45.96 -22.46
CA MET A 1 3.85 -44.49 -22.53
C MET A 1 4.51 -44.04 -21.25
N THR A 2 5.77 -43.63 -21.29
CA THR A 2 6.49 -43.16 -20.10
C THR A 2 5.94 -41.78 -19.76
N LEU A 3 5.24 -41.67 -18.63
CA LEU A 3 4.74 -40.37 -18.16
C LEU A 3 5.95 -39.55 -17.72
N GLY A 4 6.13 -38.38 -18.34
CA GLY A 4 7.15 -37.43 -17.88
C GLY A 4 6.77 -36.91 -16.50
N VAL A 5 7.52 -37.30 -15.47
CA VAL A 5 7.31 -36.80 -14.11
C VAL A 5 8.01 -35.45 -13.98
N ALA A 6 7.22 -34.37 -13.82
CA ALA A 6 7.78 -33.04 -13.58
C ALA A 6 8.47 -33.01 -12.20
N LYS A 7 9.68 -32.43 -12.15
CA LYS A 7 10.39 -32.12 -10.89
C LYS A 7 10.29 -30.62 -10.62
N LEU A 8 9.98 -30.26 -9.39
CA LEU A 8 10.01 -28.86 -8.94
C LEU A 8 11.46 -28.34 -9.01
N LYS A 9 11.65 -27.10 -9.47
CA LYS A 9 12.97 -26.48 -9.58
C LYS A 9 13.13 -25.37 -8.55
N GLY A 10 14.33 -25.29 -7.94
CA GLY A 10 14.70 -24.21 -7.02
C GLY A 10 13.81 -24.14 -5.77
N ASN A 11 13.58 -22.93 -5.27
CA ASN A 11 12.81 -22.67 -4.05
C ASN A 11 11.28 -22.64 -4.29
N GLY A 12 10.81 -23.26 -5.37
CA GLY A 12 9.38 -23.33 -5.64
C GLY A 12 8.62 -24.09 -4.53
N ILE A 13 7.32 -23.88 -4.47
CA ILE A 13 6.40 -24.65 -3.62
C ILE A 13 5.44 -25.46 -4.49
N VAL A 14 5.01 -26.60 -3.99
CA VAL A 14 3.98 -27.43 -4.62
C VAL A 14 2.68 -27.27 -3.83
N ASP A 15 1.69 -26.62 -4.43
CA ASP A 15 0.39 -26.41 -3.81
C ASP A 15 -0.58 -27.58 -4.05
N ALA A 16 -0.37 -28.38 -5.08
CA ALA A 16 -1.14 -29.59 -5.33
C ALA A 16 -0.27 -30.67 -5.95
N TRP A 17 -0.47 -31.92 -5.51
CA TRP A 17 0.21 -33.11 -6.01
C TRP A 17 -0.76 -34.00 -6.77
N ILE A 18 -0.27 -34.68 -7.81
CA ILE A 18 -0.93 -35.82 -8.44
C ILE A 18 -0.32 -37.08 -7.83
N ASN A 19 -1.15 -37.92 -7.23
CA ASN A 19 -0.74 -39.25 -6.80
C ASN A 19 -1.01 -40.24 -7.94
N TRP A 20 0.04 -40.89 -8.42
CA TRP A 20 -0.07 -41.90 -9.46
C TRP A 20 -0.13 -43.30 -8.80
N PRO A 21 -0.89 -44.25 -9.35
CA PRO A 21 -0.97 -45.60 -8.77
C PRO A 21 0.39 -46.32 -8.74
N ASP A 22 1.17 -46.17 -9.81
CA ASP A 22 2.42 -46.93 -10.03
C ASP A 22 3.65 -46.03 -10.19
N ALA A 23 3.56 -44.75 -9.78
CA ALA A 23 4.66 -43.80 -9.89
C ALA A 23 4.70 -42.84 -8.68
N PRO A 24 5.88 -42.25 -8.37
CA PRO A 24 5.98 -41.21 -7.35
C PRO A 24 5.04 -40.05 -7.65
N ALA A 25 4.53 -39.41 -6.60
CA ALA A 25 3.69 -38.23 -6.75
C ALA A 25 4.42 -37.14 -7.54
N SER A 26 3.70 -36.48 -8.44
CA SER A 26 4.24 -35.36 -9.23
C SER A 26 3.53 -34.06 -8.90
N PRO A 27 4.19 -32.89 -8.97
CA PRO A 27 3.52 -31.61 -8.82
C PRO A 27 2.41 -31.44 -9.86
N TYR A 28 1.21 -31.07 -9.41
CA TYR A 28 0.10 -30.63 -10.26
C TYR A 28 0.10 -29.11 -10.42
N ILE A 29 0.24 -28.41 -9.29
CA ILE A 29 0.33 -26.95 -9.24
C ILE A 29 1.58 -26.60 -8.47
N ALA A 30 2.49 -25.89 -9.13
CA ALA A 30 3.71 -25.39 -8.54
C ALA A 30 3.77 -23.88 -8.67
N ARG A 31 4.39 -23.21 -7.70
CA ARG A 31 4.63 -21.76 -7.73
C ARG A 31 6.07 -21.46 -7.42
N GLN A 32 6.60 -20.42 -8.05
CA GLN A 32 7.92 -19.91 -7.76
C GLN A 32 7.89 -18.39 -7.79
N THR A 33 8.53 -17.75 -6.82
CA THR A 33 8.71 -16.30 -6.83
C THR A 33 9.71 -15.91 -7.92
N TYR A 34 9.38 -14.85 -8.65
CA TYR A 34 10.27 -14.25 -9.66
C TYR A 34 10.20 -12.74 -9.56
N GLY A 35 11.34 -12.11 -9.25
CA GLY A 35 11.39 -10.69 -8.87
C GLY A 35 10.36 -10.40 -7.76
N CYS A 36 9.51 -9.41 -8.01
CA CYS A 36 8.46 -8.98 -7.08
C CYS A 36 7.11 -9.72 -7.23
N GLY A 37 7.02 -10.76 -8.06
CA GLY A 37 5.79 -11.49 -8.35
C GLY A 37 5.95 -13.00 -8.21
N CYS A 38 5.09 -13.75 -8.90
CA CYS A 38 5.22 -15.20 -8.97
C CYS A 38 4.91 -15.74 -10.36
N VAL A 39 5.47 -16.90 -10.65
CA VAL A 39 5.09 -17.76 -11.76
C VAL A 39 4.36 -18.97 -11.20
N THR A 40 3.15 -19.22 -11.71
CA THR A 40 2.39 -20.44 -11.41
C THR A 40 2.47 -21.37 -12.60
N TRP A 41 2.86 -22.62 -12.34
CA TRP A 41 2.82 -23.70 -13.31
C TRP A 41 1.69 -24.69 -12.98
N VAL A 42 0.98 -25.14 -14.01
CA VAL A 42 -0.13 -26.08 -13.91
C VAL A 42 0.13 -27.23 -14.86
N ALA A 43 0.15 -28.46 -14.35
CA ALA A 43 0.45 -29.70 -15.09
C ALA A 43 -0.71 -30.18 -16.00
N GLN A 44 -1.66 -29.31 -16.32
CA GLN A 44 -2.84 -29.61 -17.11
C GLN A 44 -3.04 -28.51 -18.15
N ASP A 45 -3.30 -28.91 -19.39
CA ASP A 45 -3.78 -27.96 -20.40
C ASP A 45 -5.23 -27.57 -20.06
N LEU A 46 -5.39 -26.37 -19.52
CA LEU A 46 -6.70 -25.79 -19.20
C LEU A 46 -7.46 -25.38 -20.48
N GLY A 47 -6.78 -25.35 -21.62
CA GLY A 47 -7.32 -25.11 -22.95
C GLY A 47 -8.03 -26.33 -23.55
N ASP A 48 -7.73 -27.54 -23.07
CA ASP A 48 -8.21 -28.80 -23.63
C ASP A 48 -9.75 -28.86 -23.70
N ILE A 49 -10.26 -29.14 -24.91
CA ILE A 49 -11.69 -29.25 -25.18
C ILE A 49 -12.30 -30.40 -24.38
N ALA A 50 -11.58 -31.52 -24.19
CA ALA A 50 -12.07 -32.65 -23.42
C ALA A 50 -12.33 -32.24 -21.97
N LEU A 51 -11.38 -31.53 -21.35
CA LEU A 51 -11.51 -30.99 -20.00
C LEU A 51 -12.68 -29.99 -19.92
N LYS A 52 -12.77 -29.04 -20.85
CA LYS A 52 -13.86 -28.04 -20.88
C LYS A 52 -15.25 -28.65 -21.04
N ARG A 53 -15.36 -29.80 -21.74
CA ARG A 53 -16.63 -30.54 -21.88
C ARG A 53 -17.01 -31.30 -20.60
N GLN A 54 -16.02 -31.77 -19.84
CA GLN A 54 -16.24 -32.50 -18.59
C GLN A 54 -16.51 -31.55 -17.41
N VAL A 55 -15.85 -30.40 -17.39
CA VAL A 55 -15.96 -29.38 -16.34
C VAL A 55 -16.72 -28.19 -16.93
N THR A 56 -18.05 -28.25 -16.88
CA THR A 56 -18.92 -27.12 -17.26
C THR A 56 -19.21 -26.20 -16.07
N GLU A 57 -19.17 -26.76 -14.87
CA GLU A 57 -19.37 -26.08 -13.59
C GLU A 57 -18.05 -26.10 -12.80
N ASN A 58 -17.85 -25.16 -11.88
CA ASN A 58 -16.71 -25.11 -10.94
C ASN A 58 -15.37 -24.57 -11.49
N TRP A 59 -15.32 -23.98 -12.68
CA TRP A 59 -14.15 -23.20 -13.13
C TRP A 59 -13.66 -22.16 -12.12
N PRO A 60 -14.53 -21.43 -11.39
CA PRO A 60 -14.09 -20.54 -10.31
C PRO A 60 -13.27 -21.25 -9.22
N ILE A 61 -13.64 -22.47 -8.83
CA ILE A 61 -12.86 -23.25 -7.83
C ILE A 61 -11.46 -23.59 -8.39
N VAL A 62 -11.39 -23.95 -9.67
CA VAL A 62 -10.12 -24.23 -10.36
C VAL A 62 -9.24 -22.97 -10.39
N TRP A 63 -9.78 -21.82 -10.77
CA TRP A 63 -9.04 -20.56 -10.80
C TRP A 63 -8.59 -20.12 -9.41
N ASN A 64 -9.45 -20.24 -8.39
CA ASN A 64 -9.06 -19.96 -7.01
C ASN A 64 -7.88 -20.82 -6.58
N ARG A 65 -7.87 -22.12 -6.95
CA ARG A 65 -6.74 -22.99 -6.63
C ARG A 65 -5.47 -22.65 -7.42
N ILE A 66 -5.60 -22.22 -8.67
CA ILE A 66 -4.46 -21.81 -9.51
C ILE A 66 -3.84 -20.53 -8.98
N PHE A 67 -4.63 -19.52 -8.63
CA PHE A 67 -4.14 -18.22 -8.13
C PHE A 67 -3.97 -18.19 -6.61
N ASP A 68 -4.31 -19.29 -5.92
CA ASP A 68 -4.36 -19.41 -4.45
C ASP A 68 -5.24 -18.33 -3.80
N TRP A 69 -6.28 -17.85 -4.49
CA TRP A 69 -7.23 -16.89 -3.93
C TRP A 69 -7.96 -17.52 -2.73
N LYS A 70 -8.08 -16.76 -1.64
CA LYS A 70 -8.76 -17.22 -0.41
C LYS A 70 -10.28 -17.03 -0.45
N ASP A 71 -10.79 -16.71 -1.64
CA ASP A 71 -12.21 -16.72 -1.96
C ASP A 71 -12.79 -18.13 -1.87
N GLN A 72 -14.08 -18.21 -1.54
CA GLN A 72 -14.85 -19.46 -1.49
C GLN A 72 -15.93 -19.41 -2.58
N PRO A 73 -15.59 -19.76 -3.83
CA PRO A 73 -16.52 -19.65 -4.92
C PRO A 73 -17.52 -20.79 -4.78
N MET A 74 -18.79 -20.44 -4.66
CA MET A 74 -19.86 -21.40 -4.46
C MET A 74 -20.65 -21.62 -5.73
N ASN A 75 -21.04 -22.87 -5.96
CA ASN A 75 -22.00 -23.18 -7.00
C ASN A 75 -23.42 -22.93 -6.46
N ALA A 76 -24.08 -21.88 -6.97
CA ALA A 76 -25.39 -21.44 -6.51
C ALA A 76 -26.45 -22.56 -6.52
N THR A 77 -26.32 -23.54 -7.41
CA THR A 77 -27.26 -24.68 -7.51
C THR A 77 -27.07 -25.73 -6.43
N ARG A 78 -25.91 -25.78 -5.77
CA ARG A 78 -25.53 -26.83 -4.81
C ARG A 78 -25.44 -26.37 -3.36
N ILE A 79 -25.52 -25.08 -3.10
CA ILE A 79 -25.47 -24.55 -1.74
C ILE A 79 -26.85 -24.56 -1.07
N SER A 80 -26.86 -24.87 0.23
CA SER A 80 -28.07 -24.81 1.06
C SER A 80 -28.64 -23.39 1.08
N GLN A 81 -29.93 -23.27 1.40
CA GLN A 81 -30.57 -21.96 1.54
C GLN A 81 -29.90 -21.14 2.65
N ASP A 82 -29.56 -21.75 3.78
CA ASP A 82 -28.86 -21.07 4.88
C ASP A 82 -27.51 -20.50 4.45
N THR A 83 -26.74 -21.25 3.64
CA THR A 83 -25.48 -20.77 3.07
C THR A 83 -25.76 -19.61 2.10
N ARG A 84 -26.77 -19.73 1.25
CA ARG A 84 -27.18 -18.62 0.37
C ARG A 84 -27.49 -17.36 1.17
N ASP A 85 -28.28 -17.51 2.24
CA ASP A 85 -28.73 -16.42 3.09
C ASP A 85 -27.58 -15.77 3.87
N SER A 86 -26.50 -16.50 4.16
CA SER A 86 -25.28 -15.91 4.75
C SER A 86 -24.51 -15.00 3.79
N PHE A 87 -24.76 -15.10 2.47
CA PHE A 87 -24.11 -14.25 1.46
C PHE A 87 -25.03 -13.20 0.82
N THR A 88 -26.35 -13.34 0.91
CA THR A 88 -27.34 -12.45 0.25
C THR A 88 -27.91 -11.34 1.15
N ARG A 89 -27.67 -11.37 2.46
CA ARG A 89 -28.05 -10.26 3.36
C ARG A 89 -27.20 -9.01 3.07
N GLU A 90 -27.71 -7.85 3.50
CA GLU A 90 -27.15 -6.50 3.30
C GLU A 90 -25.61 -6.52 3.17
N THR A 91 -25.14 -6.36 1.93
CA THR A 91 -23.72 -6.25 1.60
C THR A 91 -23.33 -4.79 1.56
N GLN A 92 -22.29 -4.43 2.27
CA GLN A 92 -21.70 -3.10 2.19
C GLN A 92 -20.33 -3.20 1.52
N GLY A 93 -20.17 -2.50 0.39
CA GLY A 93 -18.87 -2.31 -0.23
C GLY A 93 -18.02 -1.40 0.65
N VAL A 94 -16.84 -1.87 1.07
CA VAL A 94 -15.87 -1.10 1.86
C VAL A 94 -14.67 -0.80 0.97
N ASP A 95 -14.52 0.46 0.59
CA ASP A 95 -13.34 0.90 -0.13
C ASP A 95 -12.14 1.02 0.81
N VAL A 96 -11.26 0.02 0.75
CA VAL A 96 -10.04 -0.04 1.57
C VAL A 96 -9.02 1.02 1.10
N ALA A 97 -9.08 1.44 -0.16
CA ALA A 97 -8.13 2.39 -0.73
C ALA A 97 -8.47 3.86 -0.41
N ARG A 98 -9.68 4.16 0.05
CA ARG A 98 -10.17 5.53 0.28
C ARG A 98 -9.29 6.33 1.25
N SER A 99 -8.83 5.72 2.35
CA SER A 99 -7.97 6.40 3.33
C SER A 99 -6.57 6.74 2.80
N LEU A 100 -6.15 6.12 1.68
CA LEU A 100 -4.90 6.47 1.02
C LEU A 100 -4.96 7.83 0.31
N LEU A 101 -6.17 8.34 0.02
CA LEU A 101 -6.35 9.62 -0.67
C LEU A 101 -5.92 10.79 0.20
N ASP A 102 -6.20 10.74 1.50
CA ASP A 102 -5.87 11.79 2.46
C ASP A 102 -4.35 12.01 2.58
N GLU A 103 -3.55 10.96 2.33
CA GLU A 103 -2.09 11.05 2.29
C GLU A 103 -1.57 11.83 1.08
N THR A 104 -2.39 12.03 0.05
CA THR A 104 -2.03 12.85 -1.13
C THR A 104 -2.54 14.28 -1.03
N ASP A 105 -3.51 14.54 -0.15
CA ASP A 105 -4.08 15.88 0.01
C ASP A 105 -3.18 16.79 0.84
N LEU A 106 -3.17 18.09 0.50
CA LEU A 106 -2.38 19.13 1.17
C LEU A 106 -3.28 19.93 2.15
N PRO A 107 -3.62 19.40 3.34
CA PRO A 107 -4.64 20.00 4.22
C PRO A 107 -4.21 21.35 4.80
N GLY A 108 -2.91 21.62 4.92
CA GLY A 108 -2.40 22.74 5.71
C GLY A 108 -2.44 24.11 5.03
N LYS A 109 -2.35 24.19 3.70
CA LYS A 109 -2.18 25.50 3.04
C LYS A 109 -3.48 26.31 2.99
N GLY A 110 -4.61 25.64 2.74
CA GLY A 110 -5.92 26.29 2.70
C GLY A 110 -6.31 26.87 4.06
N LEU A 111 -6.26 26.06 5.11
CA LEU A 111 -6.63 26.49 6.46
C LEU A 111 -5.72 27.62 6.96
N GLY A 112 -4.40 27.51 6.78
CA GLY A 112 -3.46 28.55 7.21
C GLY A 112 -3.72 29.89 6.52
N LEU A 113 -4.00 29.88 5.21
CA LEU A 113 -4.37 31.08 4.45
C LEU A 113 -5.71 31.68 4.90
N ILE A 114 -6.71 30.83 5.16
CA ILE A 114 -8.02 31.27 5.65
C ILE A 114 -7.88 31.89 7.04
N SER A 115 -7.20 31.22 7.97
CA SER A 115 -6.96 31.74 9.32
C SER A 115 -6.19 33.06 9.29
N LEU A 116 -5.18 33.18 8.44
CA LEU A 116 -4.41 34.40 8.25
C LEU A 116 -5.27 35.53 7.67
N ALA A 117 -6.14 35.23 6.71
CA ALA A 117 -7.08 36.19 6.13
C ALA A 117 -8.11 36.67 7.17
N VAL A 118 -8.67 35.75 7.96
CA VAL A 118 -9.62 36.07 9.06
C VAL A 118 -8.94 36.92 10.12
N LEU A 119 -7.71 36.56 10.54
CA LEU A 119 -6.94 37.36 11.50
C LEU A 119 -6.65 38.75 10.94
N SER A 120 -6.22 38.85 9.68
CA SER A 120 -5.95 40.13 9.02
C SER A 120 -7.20 41.01 8.96
N PHE A 121 -8.36 40.41 8.69
CA PHE A 121 -9.65 41.10 8.70
C PHE A 121 -10.02 41.62 10.09
N ILE A 122 -9.83 40.82 11.14
CA ILE A 122 -10.09 41.23 12.53
C ILE A 122 -9.20 42.42 12.91
N VAL A 123 -7.90 42.37 12.59
CA VAL A 123 -6.96 43.47 12.87
C VAL A 123 -7.36 44.72 12.08
N TYR A 124 -7.67 44.58 10.79
CA TYR A 124 -8.16 45.68 9.97
C TYR A 124 -9.40 46.33 10.59
N TRP A 125 -10.41 45.54 10.92
CA TRP A 125 -11.67 46.02 11.48
C TRP A 125 -11.45 46.76 12.80
N ALA A 126 -10.61 46.21 13.68
CA ALA A 126 -10.31 46.82 14.97
C ALA A 126 -9.58 48.17 14.82
N VAL A 127 -8.62 48.26 13.90
CA VAL A 127 -7.83 49.48 13.66
C VAL A 127 -8.66 50.53 12.92
N ALA A 128 -9.31 50.15 11.81
CA ALA A 128 -10.05 51.07 10.95
C ALA A 128 -11.35 51.55 11.58
N GLY A 129 -11.99 50.73 12.42
CA GLY A 129 -13.25 51.06 13.08
C GLY A 129 -13.05 51.63 14.49
N PRO A 130 -13.24 50.82 15.56
CA PRO A 130 -13.23 51.32 16.93
C PRO A 130 -11.92 52.04 17.31
N GLY A 131 -10.78 51.46 16.94
CA GLY A 131 -9.46 51.99 17.31
C GLY A 131 -9.22 53.40 16.78
N ALA A 132 -9.39 53.61 15.47
CA ALA A 132 -9.27 54.92 14.86
C ALA A 132 -10.29 55.92 15.41
N TYR A 133 -11.54 55.50 15.64
CA TYR A 133 -12.58 56.38 16.17
C TYR A 133 -12.26 56.86 17.59
N PHE A 134 -11.94 55.95 18.52
CA PHE A 134 -11.60 56.31 19.90
C PHE A 134 -10.34 57.18 19.97
N TYR A 135 -9.34 56.90 19.13
CA TYR A 135 -8.15 57.74 19.02
C TYR A 135 -8.49 59.16 18.57
N LEU A 136 -9.35 59.33 17.57
CA LEU A 136 -9.78 60.65 17.09
C LEU A 136 -10.72 61.35 18.07
N LEU A 137 -11.57 60.62 18.77
CA LEU A 137 -12.45 61.14 19.81
C LEU A 137 -11.63 61.73 20.96
N ALA A 138 -10.61 61.01 21.44
CA ALA A 138 -9.69 61.49 22.46
C ALA A 138 -8.91 62.76 22.04
N LYS A 139 -8.72 62.96 20.73
CA LYS A 139 -8.08 64.14 20.14
C LYS A 139 -9.07 65.23 19.69
N GLN A 140 -10.37 65.06 19.93
CA GLN A 140 -11.44 65.96 19.46
C GLN A 140 -11.41 66.24 17.95
N ARG A 141 -10.95 65.27 17.13
CA ARG A 141 -10.85 65.36 15.67
C ARG A 141 -11.74 64.34 14.96
N THR A 142 -12.96 64.16 15.45
CA THR A 142 -13.90 63.17 14.91
C THR A 142 -14.26 63.40 13.44
N GLY A 143 -14.20 64.64 12.94
CA GLY A 143 -14.40 64.96 11.52
C GLY A 143 -13.37 64.35 10.56
N ALA A 144 -12.21 63.92 11.05
CA ALA A 144 -11.16 63.28 10.24
C ALA A 144 -11.33 61.75 10.11
N SER A 145 -12.38 61.16 10.69
CA SER A 145 -12.60 59.70 10.75
C SER A 145 -12.61 59.05 9.36
N TRP A 146 -13.30 59.65 8.40
CA TRP A 146 -13.35 59.15 7.02
C TRP A 146 -11.98 59.11 6.34
N PHE A 147 -11.12 60.10 6.60
CA PHE A 147 -9.77 60.13 6.05
C PHE A 147 -8.88 59.06 6.67
N VAL A 148 -8.91 58.89 8.00
CA VAL A 148 -8.12 57.86 8.68
C VAL A 148 -8.60 56.47 8.27
N PHE A 149 -9.90 56.26 8.13
CA PHE A 149 -10.47 55.03 7.59
C PHE A 149 -9.96 54.74 6.17
N GLY A 150 -10.06 55.71 5.25
CA GLY A 150 -9.58 55.56 3.88
C GLY A 150 -8.07 55.27 3.79
N ALA A 151 -7.25 55.97 4.58
CA ALA A 151 -5.81 55.73 4.65
C ALA A 151 -5.50 54.33 5.18
N THR A 152 -6.21 53.88 6.22
CA THR A 152 -6.05 52.53 6.79
C THR A 152 -6.44 51.46 5.77
N ALA A 153 -7.53 51.65 5.03
CA ALA A 153 -7.96 50.74 3.98
C ALA A 153 -6.91 50.58 2.86
N ILE A 154 -6.28 51.69 2.45
CA ILE A 154 -5.18 51.64 1.47
C ILE A 154 -3.99 50.84 2.01
N VAL A 155 -3.56 51.11 3.24
CA VAL A 155 -2.44 50.40 3.88
C VAL A 155 -2.73 48.90 3.98
N PHE A 156 -3.92 48.52 4.43
CA PHE A 156 -4.31 47.11 4.53
C PHE A 156 -4.44 46.43 3.17
N THR A 157 -4.90 47.16 2.14
CA THR A 157 -4.96 46.63 0.77
C THR A 157 -3.56 46.35 0.24
N CYS A 158 -2.60 47.26 0.45
CA CYS A 158 -1.21 47.06 0.07
C CYS A 158 -0.56 45.90 0.84
N LEU A 159 -0.79 45.82 2.15
CA LEU A 159 -0.32 44.71 2.99
C LEU A 159 -0.90 43.37 2.52
N SER A 160 -2.20 43.32 2.22
CA SER A 160 -2.87 42.12 1.72
C SER A 160 -2.31 41.71 0.36
N ALA A 161 -2.09 42.65 -0.56
CA ALA A 161 -1.48 42.37 -1.85
C ALA A 161 -0.04 41.82 -1.71
N LEU A 162 0.75 42.37 -0.79
CA LEU A 162 2.09 41.89 -0.49
C LEU A 162 2.06 40.50 0.15
N LEU A 163 1.15 40.28 1.10
CA LEU A 163 0.95 38.99 1.76
C LEU A 163 0.56 37.91 0.76
N VAL A 164 -0.43 38.19 -0.09
CA VAL A 164 -0.86 37.31 -1.19
C VAL A 164 0.32 37.00 -2.10
N ARG A 165 1.12 38.01 -2.48
CA ARG A 165 2.30 37.82 -3.32
C ARG A 165 3.39 36.95 -2.67
N VAL A 166 3.56 37.03 -1.35
CA VAL A 166 4.58 36.25 -0.61
C VAL A 166 4.08 34.84 -0.35
N VAL A 167 2.84 34.67 0.10
CA VAL A 167 2.31 33.36 0.51
C VAL A 167 1.84 32.53 -0.69
N LEU A 168 1.19 33.14 -1.69
CA LEU A 168 0.73 32.43 -2.88
C LEU A 168 1.80 32.21 -3.94
N ARG A 169 3.06 32.63 -3.76
CA ARG A 169 4.15 32.40 -4.74
C ARG A 169 5.33 31.61 -4.19
N GLY A 170 5.07 30.76 -3.19
CA GLY A 170 6.09 29.86 -2.63
C GLY A 170 6.62 28.84 -3.65
N PRO A 171 7.60 28.00 -3.27
CA PRO A 171 8.01 26.87 -4.09
C PRO A 171 6.85 25.86 -4.28
N PRO A 172 6.92 25.01 -5.33
CA PRO A 172 6.03 23.86 -5.46
C PRO A 172 5.99 23.05 -4.16
N ALA A 173 4.80 22.61 -3.76
CA ALA A 173 4.63 21.70 -2.63
C ALA A 173 4.12 20.36 -3.14
N LEU A 174 4.72 19.30 -2.64
CA LEU A 174 4.44 17.94 -3.05
C LEU A 174 4.13 17.12 -1.80
N LYS A 175 2.96 16.46 -1.79
CA LYS A 175 2.65 15.39 -0.84
C LYS A 175 2.56 14.06 -1.58
N HIS A 176 3.02 12.98 -0.97
CA HIS A 176 2.99 11.67 -1.62
C HIS A 176 2.59 10.52 -0.70
N LEU A 177 2.03 9.50 -1.33
CA LEU A 177 1.99 8.15 -0.83
C LEU A 177 2.71 7.26 -1.85
N SER A 178 3.82 6.67 -1.44
CA SER A 178 4.62 5.82 -2.32
C SER A 178 4.71 4.40 -1.79
N VAL A 179 4.64 3.42 -2.68
CA VAL A 179 4.94 2.02 -2.39
C VAL A 179 6.23 1.67 -3.11
N ALA A 180 7.30 1.45 -2.34
CA ALA A 180 8.58 0.98 -2.84
C ALA A 180 8.69 -0.53 -2.61
N ARG A 181 8.58 -1.30 -3.69
CA ARG A 181 8.66 -2.75 -3.67
C ARG A 181 10.01 -3.22 -4.19
N ALA A 182 10.67 -4.10 -3.45
CA ALA A 182 11.96 -4.65 -3.84
C ALA A 182 12.05 -6.15 -3.53
N ALA A 183 12.51 -6.93 -4.49
CA ALA A 183 13.00 -8.27 -4.23
C ALA A 183 14.49 -8.22 -3.87
N MET A 184 14.99 -9.25 -3.18
CA MET A 184 16.42 -9.33 -2.87
C MET A 184 17.27 -9.29 -4.14
N ASN A 185 18.24 -8.37 -4.17
CA ASN A 185 19.18 -8.16 -5.29
C ASN A 185 18.54 -7.73 -6.63
N ASP A 186 17.30 -7.25 -6.61
CA ASP A 186 16.60 -6.74 -7.81
C ASP A 186 16.46 -5.20 -7.75
N ALA A 187 16.06 -4.58 -8.86
CA ALA A 187 15.71 -3.17 -8.88
C ALA A 187 14.48 -2.87 -8.00
N VAL A 188 14.40 -1.64 -7.49
CA VAL A 188 13.25 -1.20 -6.71
C VAL A 188 12.18 -0.69 -7.67
N HIS A 189 10.98 -1.25 -7.57
CA HIS A 189 9.79 -0.75 -8.25
C HIS A 189 9.03 0.18 -7.32
N VAL A 190 8.87 1.44 -7.72
CA VAL A 190 8.17 2.45 -6.93
C VAL A 190 6.92 2.89 -7.66
N TYR A 191 5.79 2.82 -6.97
CA TYR A 191 4.54 3.41 -7.41
C TYR A 191 4.14 4.53 -6.43
N SER A 192 3.93 5.73 -6.95
CA SER A 192 3.66 6.92 -6.13
C SER A 192 2.35 7.56 -6.56
N ARG A 193 1.49 7.87 -5.59
CA ARG A 193 0.38 8.82 -5.74
C ARG A 193 0.85 10.16 -5.20
N ILE A 194 0.72 11.23 -5.99
CA ILE A 194 1.34 12.52 -5.73
C ILE A 194 0.29 13.62 -5.76
N GLY A 195 0.15 14.37 -4.67
CA GLY A 195 -0.54 15.66 -4.65
C GLY A 195 0.47 16.78 -4.89
N LEU A 196 0.40 17.41 -6.06
CA LEU A 196 1.31 18.46 -6.47
C LEU A 196 0.60 19.80 -6.56
N TYR A 197 1.02 20.76 -5.74
CA TYR A 197 0.57 22.14 -5.79
C TYR A 197 1.65 23.05 -6.36
N ILE A 198 1.36 23.68 -7.49
CA ILE A 198 2.25 24.69 -8.10
C ILE A 198 1.54 26.05 -8.03
N PRO A 199 2.07 27.03 -7.28
CA PRO A 199 1.50 28.37 -7.10
C PRO A 199 1.65 29.31 -8.31
N HIS A 200 1.68 28.74 -9.52
CA HIS A 200 1.87 29.48 -10.74
C HIS A 200 0.99 28.93 -11.84
N ASP A 201 0.47 29.84 -12.65
CA ASP A 201 -0.29 29.49 -13.84
C ASP A 201 0.65 29.16 -14.99
N GLY A 202 0.15 28.37 -15.94
CA GLY A 202 0.85 28.01 -17.18
C GLY A 202 1.31 26.56 -17.21
N GLU A 203 1.90 26.17 -18.34
CA GLU A 203 2.46 24.83 -18.51
C GLU A 203 3.71 24.64 -17.68
N ARG A 204 3.78 23.49 -16.99
CA ARG A 204 4.92 23.08 -16.18
C ARG A 204 5.44 21.75 -16.69
N ALA A 205 6.75 21.65 -16.81
CA ALA A 205 7.42 20.42 -17.20
C ALA A 205 7.68 19.57 -15.95
N LEU A 206 7.03 18.42 -15.87
CA LEU A 206 7.25 17.44 -14.80
C LEU A 206 8.11 16.32 -15.36
N SER A 207 9.08 15.86 -14.59
CA SER A 207 10.01 14.84 -15.06
C SER A 207 10.39 13.80 -14.02
N LEU A 208 10.61 12.57 -14.50
CA LEU A 208 11.17 11.45 -13.74
C LEU A 208 12.50 11.05 -14.39
N SER A 209 13.60 11.06 -13.62
CA SER A 209 14.94 10.69 -14.09
C SER A 209 15.43 9.35 -13.53
N ASP A 210 16.65 8.96 -13.89
CA ASP A 210 17.42 7.86 -13.27
C ASP A 210 16.71 6.49 -13.19
N ALA A 211 15.79 6.22 -14.13
CA ALA A 211 15.16 4.92 -14.23
C ALA A 211 16.17 3.84 -14.68
N ALA A 212 15.97 2.59 -14.24
CA ALA A 212 16.79 1.46 -14.66
C ALA A 212 16.71 1.26 -16.18
N ALA A 213 17.80 0.78 -16.77
CA ALA A 213 17.83 0.42 -18.18
C ALA A 213 16.73 -0.59 -18.53
N GLY A 214 15.99 -0.35 -19.61
CA GLY A 214 14.86 -1.19 -20.03
C GLY A 214 13.57 -0.99 -19.23
N SER A 215 13.55 -0.09 -18.24
CA SER A 215 12.33 0.34 -17.58
C SER A 215 11.78 1.62 -18.21
N ALA A 216 10.46 1.69 -18.35
CA ALA A 216 9.75 2.84 -18.86
C ALA A 216 9.04 3.55 -17.70
N PRO A 217 9.65 4.60 -17.09
CA PRO A 217 8.94 5.37 -16.07
C PRO A 217 7.68 5.98 -16.68
N SER A 218 6.62 6.07 -15.88
CA SER A 218 5.34 6.65 -16.30
C SER A 218 4.88 7.71 -15.31
N LEU A 219 4.47 8.87 -15.79
CA LEU A 219 3.81 9.93 -15.03
C LEU A 219 2.45 10.26 -15.67
N THR A 220 1.36 10.04 -14.95
CA THR A 220 -0.02 10.18 -15.45
C THR A 220 -0.91 10.95 -14.48
N ALA A 221 -2.13 11.30 -14.92
CA ALA A 221 -3.18 11.74 -14.01
C ALA A 221 -3.50 10.63 -13.00
N PHE A 222 -3.87 11.00 -11.77
CA PHE A 222 -4.44 10.04 -10.83
C PHE A 222 -5.90 9.73 -11.21
N ALA A 223 -6.17 8.46 -11.50
CA ALA A 223 -7.51 7.97 -11.81
C ALA A 223 -8.29 7.70 -10.51
N ILE A 224 -8.93 8.75 -9.98
CA ILE A 224 -9.85 8.66 -8.84
C ILE A 224 -11.07 7.82 -9.25
N ALA A 225 -11.53 6.91 -8.39
CA ALA A 225 -12.72 6.14 -8.70
C ALA A 225 -13.95 7.07 -8.71
N PRO A 226 -14.93 6.88 -9.62
CA PRO A 226 -16.15 7.69 -9.62
C PRO A 226 -16.88 7.72 -8.28
N THR A 227 -16.82 6.63 -7.51
CA THR A 227 -17.41 6.53 -6.17
C THR A 227 -16.70 7.37 -5.11
N GLU A 228 -15.45 7.79 -5.35
CA GLU A 228 -14.68 8.67 -4.47
C GLU A 228 -14.82 10.14 -4.86
N MET A 229 -15.29 10.43 -6.07
CA MET A 229 -15.67 11.78 -6.49
C MET A 229 -17.03 12.10 -5.86
N GLY A 230 -17.06 12.94 -4.83
CA GLY A 230 -18.33 13.36 -4.22
C GLY A 230 -19.30 13.95 -5.26
N ASP A 231 -20.61 13.89 -4.97
CA ASP A 231 -21.70 14.25 -5.90
C ASP A 231 -21.55 15.63 -6.57
N ASP A 232 -20.82 16.57 -5.93
CA ASP A 232 -20.60 17.93 -6.44
C ASP A 232 -19.47 18.06 -7.50
N GLN A 233 -18.72 17.00 -7.82
CA GLN A 233 -17.56 17.08 -8.73
C GLN A 233 -17.83 16.67 -10.20
N SER A 234 -19.04 16.23 -10.55
CA SER A 234 -19.32 15.66 -11.88
C SER A 234 -19.25 16.66 -13.04
N ASP A 235 -19.31 17.96 -12.78
CA ASP A 235 -19.59 18.97 -13.81
C ASP A 235 -18.35 19.74 -14.30
N ASP A 236 -17.19 19.60 -13.67
CA ASP A 236 -15.96 20.26 -14.11
C ASP A 236 -15.16 19.33 -15.04
N ILE A 237 -15.40 19.43 -16.35
CA ILE A 237 -14.63 18.71 -17.36
C ILE A 237 -13.18 19.19 -17.28
N GLY A 238 -12.34 18.40 -16.61
CA GLY A 238 -10.92 18.72 -16.42
C GLY A 238 -10.21 19.06 -17.74
N GLN A 239 -9.21 19.94 -17.68
CA GLN A 239 -8.41 20.28 -18.86
C GLN A 239 -7.71 19.03 -19.41
N SER A 240 -7.85 18.78 -20.70
CA SER A 240 -7.09 17.74 -21.39
C SER A 240 -5.63 18.15 -21.57
N TYR A 241 -4.73 17.17 -21.44
CA TYR A 241 -3.31 17.32 -21.75
C TYR A 241 -2.78 16.00 -22.30
N GLN A 242 -1.66 16.06 -23.01
CA GLN A 242 -1.06 14.89 -23.64
C GLN A 242 -0.07 14.22 -22.68
N VAL A 243 -0.21 12.91 -22.51
CA VAL A 243 0.75 12.08 -21.80
C VAL A 243 1.54 11.30 -22.85
N PRO A 244 2.85 11.52 -22.98
CA PRO A 244 3.68 10.74 -23.90
C PRO A 244 3.72 9.28 -23.44
N ILE A 245 3.50 8.36 -24.37
CA ILE A 245 3.68 6.93 -24.13
C ILE A 245 5.20 6.67 -24.16
N PRO A 246 5.81 6.24 -23.05
CA PRO A 246 7.24 6.00 -23.02
C PRO A 246 7.60 4.82 -23.93
N GLU A 247 8.61 5.01 -24.79
CA GLU A 247 9.18 3.92 -25.58
C GLU A 247 10.19 3.15 -24.71
N ALA A 248 10.05 1.83 -24.62
CA ALA A 248 10.90 0.98 -23.77
C ALA A 248 12.40 0.97 -24.14
N ILE A 249 12.77 1.55 -25.30
CA ILE A 249 14.12 1.52 -25.86
C ILE A 249 14.94 2.74 -25.40
N GLY A 250 14.30 3.82 -24.95
CA GLY A 250 14.98 5.03 -24.47
C GLY A 250 15.12 5.05 -22.96
N SER A 251 16.34 5.29 -22.45
CA SER A 251 16.59 5.63 -21.04
C SER A 251 16.35 7.12 -20.74
N ASP A 252 15.74 7.85 -21.67
CA ASP A 252 15.57 9.29 -21.56
C ASP A 252 14.52 9.65 -20.50
N SER A 253 14.80 10.73 -19.77
CA SER A 253 13.88 11.30 -18.78
C SER A 253 12.49 11.50 -19.39
N GLN A 254 11.46 10.92 -18.79
CA GLN A 254 10.08 11.17 -19.22
C GLN A 254 9.70 12.59 -18.78
N VAL A 255 9.33 13.46 -19.73
CA VAL A 255 8.86 14.82 -19.46
C VAL A 255 7.39 14.95 -19.86
N VAL A 256 6.55 15.33 -18.91
CA VAL A 256 5.11 15.59 -19.14
C VAL A 256 4.83 17.07 -18.90
N ARG A 257 4.15 17.73 -19.85
CA ARG A 257 3.75 19.13 -19.73
C ARG A 257 2.30 19.20 -19.26
N ILE A 258 2.08 19.78 -18.08
CA ILE A 258 0.74 19.89 -17.49
C ILE A 258 0.42 21.36 -17.24
N PRO A 259 -0.76 21.86 -17.65
CA PRO A 259 -1.19 23.22 -17.36
C PRO A 259 -1.65 23.33 -15.90
N PHE A 260 -1.02 24.22 -15.13
CA PHE A 260 -1.45 24.58 -13.78
C PHE A 260 -2.20 25.91 -13.77
N ARG A 261 -3.13 26.05 -12.82
CA ARG A 261 -3.91 27.27 -12.56
C ARG A 261 -3.83 27.66 -11.09
N SER A 262 -2.61 27.59 -10.53
CA SER A 262 -2.40 27.78 -9.09
C SER A 262 -3.23 26.82 -8.22
N THR A 263 -3.49 25.61 -8.74
CA THR A 263 -4.27 24.54 -8.12
C THR A 263 -3.40 23.34 -7.78
N MET A 264 -3.93 22.47 -6.90
CA MET A 264 -3.36 21.15 -6.66
C MET A 264 -3.83 20.19 -7.77
N LYS A 265 -2.94 19.31 -8.21
CA LYS A 265 -3.28 18.17 -9.08
C LYS A 265 -2.83 16.87 -8.42
N LYS A 266 -3.65 15.82 -8.57
CA LYS A 266 -3.28 14.46 -8.19
C LYS A 266 -2.70 13.73 -9.40
N LEU A 267 -1.52 13.15 -9.24
CA LEU A 267 -0.75 12.46 -10.26
C LEU A 267 -0.38 11.06 -9.77
N GLU A 268 -0.09 10.17 -10.71
CA GLU A 268 0.52 8.87 -10.44
C GLU A 268 1.87 8.77 -11.14
N ALA A 269 2.84 8.21 -10.44
CA ALA A 269 4.12 7.86 -11.00
C ALA A 269 4.38 6.36 -10.82
N SER A 270 4.95 5.74 -11.85
CA SER A 270 5.55 4.41 -11.79
C SER A 270 7.00 4.55 -12.20
N TRP A 271 7.91 4.07 -11.36
CA TRP A 271 9.35 4.19 -11.57
C TRP A 271 10.02 2.87 -11.20
N THR A 272 11.10 2.53 -11.88
CA THR A 272 11.94 1.39 -11.51
C THR A 272 13.37 1.84 -11.60
N GLY A 273 14.18 1.54 -10.60
CA GLY A 273 15.57 1.98 -10.60
C GLY A 273 16.39 1.35 -9.48
N PRO A 274 17.68 1.68 -9.41
CA PRO A 274 18.57 1.12 -8.43
C PRO A 274 18.26 1.62 -7.01
N PHE A 275 18.76 0.87 -6.03
CA PHE A 275 18.92 1.37 -4.67
C PHE A 275 19.82 2.62 -4.69
N SER A 276 19.35 3.72 -4.11
CA SER A 276 20.04 4.99 -4.03
C SER A 276 19.70 5.71 -2.72
N ASP A 277 20.50 6.70 -2.34
CA ASP A 277 20.25 7.52 -1.14
C ASP A 277 18.85 8.15 -1.07
N ASN A 278 18.29 8.49 -2.23
CA ASN A 278 16.99 9.16 -2.33
C ASN A 278 15.81 8.17 -2.38
N THR A 279 16.05 6.89 -2.70
CA THR A 279 15.01 5.86 -2.81
C THR A 279 15.10 4.92 -1.61
N LEU A 280 16.08 4.02 -1.63
CA LEU A 280 16.42 3.05 -0.62
C LEU A 280 17.94 2.85 -0.66
N ARG A 281 18.66 2.96 0.47
CA ARG A 281 20.12 2.74 0.51
C ARG A 281 20.52 1.25 0.48
N GLY A 282 19.53 0.38 0.37
CA GLY A 282 19.63 -1.06 0.38
C GLY A 282 18.27 -1.69 0.63
N GLY A 283 18.23 -3.00 0.84
CA GLY A 283 17.01 -3.73 1.13
C GLY A 283 17.03 -4.41 2.49
N ILE A 284 16.29 -5.51 2.58
CA ILE A 284 16.46 -6.48 3.65
C ILE A 284 17.46 -7.54 3.16
N GLU A 285 18.47 -7.79 3.97
CA GLU A 285 19.49 -8.80 3.71
C GLU A 285 19.33 -9.99 4.68
N GLY A 286 19.93 -11.11 4.33
CA GLY A 286 19.94 -12.30 5.18
C GLY A 286 19.40 -13.52 4.45
N HIS A 287 18.95 -14.51 5.23
CA HIS A 287 18.39 -15.74 4.71
C HIS A 287 17.23 -16.19 5.59
N VAL A 288 16.24 -16.80 4.95
CA VAL A 288 15.08 -17.38 5.62
C VAL A 288 15.00 -18.83 5.21
N ARG A 289 14.80 -19.70 6.18
CA ARG A 289 14.58 -21.12 5.95
C ARG A 289 13.27 -21.54 6.60
N ARG A 290 12.49 -22.35 5.90
CA ARG A 290 11.31 -22.97 6.48
C ARG A 290 11.73 -23.95 7.57
N ASN A 291 11.12 -23.83 8.74
CA ASN A 291 11.21 -24.81 9.81
C ASN A 291 10.03 -25.78 9.70
N PRO A 292 10.23 -27.08 9.45
CA PRO A 292 9.14 -28.04 9.35
C PRO A 292 8.50 -28.35 10.72
N ASP A 293 9.23 -28.13 11.81
CA ASP A 293 8.84 -28.50 13.18
C ASP A 293 8.24 -27.33 13.96
N SER A 294 8.27 -26.11 13.39
CA SER A 294 7.75 -24.90 14.00
C SER A 294 6.91 -24.12 13.00
N THR A 295 5.85 -23.46 13.48
CA THR A 295 5.08 -22.49 12.68
C THR A 295 5.88 -21.23 12.37
N THR A 296 7.06 -21.03 12.99
CA THR A 296 7.95 -19.89 12.74
C THR A 296 9.12 -20.28 11.85
N PRO A 297 9.51 -19.43 10.88
CA PRO A 297 10.67 -19.71 10.05
C PRO A 297 11.97 -19.52 10.83
N ASP A 298 13.02 -20.21 10.39
CA ASP A 298 14.38 -20.03 10.87
C ASP A 298 15.12 -19.01 9.99
N GLY A 299 16.25 -18.53 10.51
CA GLY A 299 17.15 -17.64 9.80
C GLY A 299 17.27 -16.27 10.45
N GLN A 300 17.98 -15.38 9.77
CA GLN A 300 18.28 -14.05 10.26
C GLN A 300 18.13 -13.05 9.11
N LEU A 301 17.41 -11.97 9.38
CA LEU A 301 17.25 -10.85 8.46
C LEU A 301 17.83 -9.58 9.06
N THR A 302 18.42 -8.71 8.25
CA THR A 302 18.97 -7.43 8.70
C THR A 302 18.38 -6.30 7.89
N ASN A 303 17.93 -5.25 8.58
CA ASN A 303 17.40 -4.06 7.92
C ASN A 303 18.55 -3.18 7.41
N ASN A 304 18.84 -3.30 6.11
CA ASN A 304 19.83 -2.47 5.41
C ASN A 304 19.18 -1.41 4.51
N SER A 305 17.92 -1.03 4.77
CA SER A 305 17.20 -0.02 3.97
C SER A 305 17.79 1.40 4.06
N GLY A 306 18.71 1.62 5.01
CA GLY A 306 19.26 2.93 5.36
C GLY A 306 18.42 3.72 6.35
N ARG A 307 17.32 3.14 6.86
CA ARG A 307 16.35 3.82 7.72
C ARG A 307 15.80 2.88 8.79
N THR A 308 15.34 3.45 9.90
CA THR A 308 14.50 2.72 10.84
C THR A 308 13.12 2.54 10.22
N LEU A 309 12.66 1.30 10.15
CA LEU A 309 11.36 0.94 9.64
C LEU A 309 10.35 0.95 10.79
N HIS A 310 9.13 1.39 10.53
CA HIS A 310 8.02 1.43 11.50
C HIS A 310 6.85 0.59 11.02
N ASP A 311 6.01 0.13 11.95
CA ASP A 311 4.84 -0.70 11.66
C ASP A 311 5.17 -1.84 10.69
N VAL A 312 6.15 -2.66 11.08
CA VAL A 312 6.69 -3.70 10.21
C VAL A 312 5.82 -4.93 10.32
N TYR A 313 5.23 -5.36 9.22
CA TYR A 313 4.47 -6.59 9.12
C TYR A 313 5.24 -7.63 8.30
N ILE A 314 5.47 -8.81 8.86
CA ILE A 314 6.18 -9.90 8.22
C ILE A 314 5.19 -11.02 7.95
N ALA A 315 4.86 -11.24 6.68
CA ALA A 315 3.97 -12.29 6.24
C ALA A 315 4.76 -13.46 5.64
N TYR A 316 4.36 -14.69 5.93
CA TYR A 316 4.91 -15.89 5.30
C TYR A 316 3.87 -17.02 5.28
N LYS A 317 3.98 -17.89 4.29
CA LYS A 317 3.12 -19.07 4.16
C LYS A 317 3.76 -20.22 4.90
N TRP A 318 3.01 -20.83 5.83
CA TRP A 318 3.45 -22.04 6.52
C TRP A 318 2.60 -23.23 6.09
N GLN A 319 3.29 -24.34 5.87
CA GLN A 319 2.69 -25.63 5.58
C GLN A 319 3.34 -26.65 6.51
N ALA A 320 2.55 -27.51 7.14
CA ALA A 320 3.06 -28.65 7.87
C ALA A 320 3.65 -29.68 6.93
N SER A 321 4.63 -30.45 7.40
CA SER A 321 4.98 -31.72 6.77
C SER A 321 3.95 -32.77 7.18
N GLY A 322 3.19 -33.30 6.23
CA GLY A 322 2.20 -34.36 6.47
C GLY A 322 0.77 -33.88 6.79
N ASN A 323 -0.14 -34.86 6.90
CA ASN A 323 -1.58 -34.61 7.01
C ASN A 323 -2.06 -34.24 8.43
N GLU A 324 -1.23 -34.44 9.46
CA GLU A 324 -1.65 -34.37 10.87
C GLU A 324 -1.95 -32.95 11.36
N TYR A 325 -1.38 -31.92 10.71
CA TYR A 325 -1.50 -30.52 11.14
C TYR A 325 -2.12 -29.59 10.10
N ASN A 326 -3.05 -30.09 9.28
CA ASN A 326 -3.70 -29.28 8.24
C ASN A 326 -4.37 -28.00 8.77
N ALA A 327 -4.82 -27.98 10.02
CA ALA A 327 -5.43 -26.81 10.65
C ALA A 327 -4.45 -25.64 10.88
N LEU A 328 -3.16 -25.92 10.93
CA LEU A 328 -2.12 -24.90 11.12
C LEU A 328 -1.59 -24.36 9.78
N ASN A 329 -1.93 -24.98 8.65
CA ASN A 329 -1.54 -24.52 7.32
C ASN A 329 -2.23 -23.19 7.01
N GLY A 330 -1.44 -22.18 6.60
CA GLY A 330 -2.01 -20.89 6.24
C GLY A 330 -0.96 -19.80 6.09
N ASP A 331 -1.45 -18.58 5.92
CA ASP A 331 -0.61 -17.41 5.80
C ASP A 331 -0.55 -16.73 7.17
N TYR A 332 0.64 -16.68 7.75
CA TYR A 332 0.89 -16.05 9.03
C TYR A 332 1.39 -14.63 8.80
N LEU A 333 1.01 -13.73 9.71
CA LEU A 333 1.41 -12.33 9.72
C LEU A 333 1.89 -11.97 11.13
N PHE A 334 3.08 -11.42 11.18
CA PHE A 334 3.72 -10.92 12.39
C PHE A 334 3.82 -9.40 12.35
N TYR A 335 3.66 -8.73 13.48
CA TYR A 335 3.81 -7.28 13.62
C TYR A 335 4.95 -6.93 14.58
N LEU A 336 5.79 -6.01 14.14
CA LEU A 336 6.86 -5.35 14.89
C LEU A 336 6.61 -3.83 14.86
N PRO A 337 6.61 -3.13 16.01
CA PRO A 337 6.41 -1.68 16.04
C PRO A 337 7.49 -0.89 15.31
N ALA A 338 8.74 -1.34 15.41
CA ALA A 338 9.90 -0.72 14.77
C ALA A 338 11.01 -1.73 14.51
N TRP A 339 11.80 -1.48 13.47
CA TRP A 339 12.98 -2.25 13.11
C TRP A 339 14.12 -1.29 12.74
N GLY A 340 15.08 -1.14 13.65
CA GLY A 340 16.21 -0.21 13.50
C GLY A 340 17.08 -0.50 12.29
N TYR A 341 17.66 0.54 11.68
CA TYR A 341 18.67 0.37 10.64
C TYR A 341 19.89 -0.40 11.17
N GLY A 342 20.36 -1.38 10.41
CA GLY A 342 21.45 -2.29 10.76
C GLY A 342 21.09 -3.33 11.83
N ALA A 343 19.87 -3.30 12.39
CA ALA A 343 19.45 -4.29 13.36
C ALA A 343 19.09 -5.61 12.67
N SER A 344 19.57 -6.72 13.23
CA SER A 344 19.22 -8.06 12.77
C SER A 344 18.06 -8.63 13.59
N LEU A 345 17.16 -9.34 12.92
CA LEU A 345 16.02 -10.06 13.45
C LEU A 345 16.30 -11.56 13.29
N ASN A 346 16.42 -12.28 14.39
CA ASN A 346 16.41 -13.74 14.40
C ASN A 346 14.96 -14.21 14.34
N LEU A 347 14.56 -14.79 13.21
CA LEU A 347 13.14 -15.07 12.95
C LEU A 347 12.53 -16.05 13.96
N HIS A 348 13.27 -17.07 14.40
CA HIS A 348 12.71 -18.00 15.37
C HIS A 348 12.58 -17.36 16.77
N ALA A 349 13.64 -16.72 17.26
CA ALA A 349 13.67 -16.18 18.61
C ALA A 349 12.79 -14.93 18.75
N ASP A 350 12.90 -13.98 17.81
CA ASP A 350 12.27 -12.67 17.92
C ASP A 350 10.78 -12.67 17.55
N LEU A 351 10.32 -13.67 16.77
CA LEU A 351 8.90 -13.84 16.46
C LEU A 351 8.16 -14.61 17.56
N THR A 352 8.86 -15.43 18.35
CA THR A 352 8.22 -16.20 19.45
C THR A 352 8.33 -15.51 20.79
N THR A 353 9.37 -14.70 20.99
CA THR A 353 9.70 -14.10 22.28
C THR A 353 9.85 -12.58 22.18
N GLU A 354 9.32 -11.86 23.16
CA GLU A 354 9.59 -10.45 23.40
C GLU A 354 9.95 -10.22 24.87
N GLN A 355 10.53 -9.08 25.21
CA GLN A 355 10.80 -8.71 26.59
C GLN A 355 9.63 -7.87 27.13
N ASP A 356 9.21 -8.11 28.38
CA ASP A 356 8.28 -7.22 29.07
C ASP A 356 8.98 -5.93 29.55
N ASP A 357 8.22 -5.02 30.17
CA ASP A 357 8.74 -3.75 30.70
C ASP A 357 9.81 -3.95 31.80
N GLN A 358 9.92 -5.16 32.35
CA GLN A 358 10.91 -5.57 33.34
C GLN A 358 12.09 -6.34 32.73
N GLY A 359 12.13 -6.53 31.40
CA GLY A 359 13.18 -7.24 30.68
C GLY A 359 13.05 -8.76 30.69
N ASN A 360 11.97 -9.33 31.22
CA ASN A 360 11.77 -10.77 31.23
C ASN A 360 11.25 -11.26 29.87
N PRO A 361 11.70 -12.43 29.39
CA PRO A 361 11.17 -13.01 28.18
C PRO A 361 9.70 -13.43 28.39
N ARG A 362 8.81 -12.92 27.55
CA ARG A 362 7.43 -13.35 27.42
C ARG A 362 7.18 -13.82 26.00
N ARG A 363 6.20 -14.71 25.82
CA ARG A 363 5.77 -15.12 24.48
C ARG A 363 5.07 -13.98 23.78
N VAL A 364 5.32 -13.82 22.48
CA VAL A 364 4.58 -12.84 21.68
C VAL A 364 3.09 -13.22 21.67
N PRO A 365 2.19 -12.33 22.08
CA PRO A 365 0.77 -12.63 22.13
C PRO A 365 0.22 -12.84 20.73
N PHE A 366 -0.73 -13.77 20.65
CA PHE A 366 -1.52 -13.94 19.44
C PHE A 366 -2.48 -12.77 19.29
N ILE A 367 -2.68 -12.28 18.08
CA ILE A 367 -3.70 -11.26 17.86
C ILE A 367 -5.08 -11.90 18.00
N ASP A 368 -5.91 -11.32 18.84
CA ASP A 368 -7.29 -11.75 19.05
C ASP A 368 -8.24 -10.56 18.90
N SER A 369 -9.54 -10.82 18.97
CA SER A 369 -10.52 -9.73 18.92
C SER A 369 -10.45 -8.82 20.13
N SER A 370 -10.02 -9.32 21.30
CA SER A 370 -9.96 -8.55 22.55
C SER A 370 -8.78 -7.58 22.62
N ALA A 371 -7.83 -7.71 21.69
CA ALA A 371 -6.71 -6.80 21.48
C ALA A 371 -7.23 -5.43 21.01
N ASN A 372 -7.85 -4.71 21.94
CA ASN A 372 -8.77 -3.62 21.66
C ASN A 372 -8.17 -2.54 20.75
N TYR A 373 -6.85 -2.36 20.67
CA TYR A 373 -6.18 -1.42 19.75
C TYR A 373 -4.70 -1.81 19.51
N ALA A 374 -4.45 -3.00 18.97
CA ALA A 374 -3.15 -3.69 19.07
C ALA A 374 -1.96 -3.02 18.34
N THR A 375 -2.13 -2.50 17.13
CA THR A 375 -1.00 -1.89 16.39
C THR A 375 -0.81 -0.44 16.87
N GLY A 376 0.43 -0.06 17.22
CA GLY A 376 0.78 1.27 17.73
C GLY A 376 1.11 1.39 19.23
N ARG A 377 0.94 0.33 20.04
CA ARG A 377 1.31 0.34 21.48
C ARG A 377 2.74 -0.14 21.78
N GLY A 378 3.55 -0.39 20.77
CA GLY A 378 4.93 -0.85 20.97
C GLY A 378 5.06 -2.33 21.33
N HIS A 379 4.01 -3.15 21.15
CA HIS A 379 4.05 -4.60 21.37
C HIS A 379 4.13 -5.37 20.04
N LYS A 380 4.73 -6.55 20.08
CA LYS A 380 4.71 -7.48 18.96
C LYS A 380 3.42 -8.30 18.96
N TYR A 381 2.96 -8.71 17.79
CA TYR A 381 1.79 -9.59 17.64
C TYR A 381 1.99 -10.57 16.51
N TRP A 382 1.29 -11.70 16.55
CA TRP A 382 1.28 -12.65 15.45
C TRP A 382 -0.06 -13.35 15.31
N GLY A 383 -0.35 -13.86 14.12
CA GLY A 383 -1.58 -14.61 13.86
C GLY A 383 -1.74 -14.97 12.40
N MET A 384 -2.73 -15.81 12.08
CA MET A 384 -3.06 -16.11 10.69
C MET A 384 -3.85 -14.97 10.06
N ILE A 385 -3.57 -14.66 8.80
CA ILE A 385 -4.26 -13.61 8.04
C ILE A 385 -5.76 -13.92 7.97
N GLN A 386 -6.11 -15.18 7.66
CA GLN A 386 -7.48 -15.58 7.38
C GLN A 386 -8.40 -15.70 8.60
N THR A 387 -7.84 -15.74 9.81
CA THR A 387 -8.63 -15.93 11.02
C THR A 387 -8.42 -14.78 11.99
N ASN A 388 -7.19 -14.56 12.43
CA ASN A 388 -6.90 -13.68 13.54
C ASN A 388 -6.84 -12.22 13.10
N TRP A 389 -6.07 -11.93 12.06
CA TRP A 389 -5.94 -10.57 11.54
C TRP A 389 -7.21 -10.13 10.82
N ALA A 390 -7.84 -11.01 10.02
CA ALA A 390 -9.12 -10.73 9.40
C ALA A 390 -10.18 -10.33 10.44
N HIS A 391 -10.29 -11.09 11.54
CA HIS A 391 -11.23 -10.76 12.61
C HIS A 391 -10.90 -9.42 13.27
N TYR A 392 -9.62 -9.14 13.52
CA TYR A 392 -9.17 -7.83 14.02
C TYR A 392 -9.58 -6.66 13.11
N TRP A 393 -9.35 -6.78 11.79
CA TRP A 393 -9.71 -5.74 10.81
C TRP A 393 -11.23 -5.59 10.68
N MET A 394 -11.97 -6.69 10.55
CA MET A 394 -13.43 -6.68 10.39
C MET A 394 -14.17 -6.13 11.61
N ARG A 395 -13.69 -6.44 12.83
CA ARG A 395 -14.27 -5.90 14.06
C ARG A 395 -14.20 -4.38 14.10
N GLY A 396 -13.10 -3.79 13.60
CA GLY A 396 -12.96 -2.33 13.48
C GLY A 396 -14.06 -1.71 12.63
N LEU A 397 -14.50 -2.40 11.57
CA LEU A 397 -15.53 -1.94 10.64
C LEU A 397 -16.95 -2.07 11.18
N SER A 398 -17.22 -3.10 11.99
CA SER A 398 -18.55 -3.35 12.57
C SER A 398 -19.08 -2.23 13.48
N ASN A 399 -18.19 -1.34 13.94
CA ASN A 399 -18.57 -0.21 14.80
C ASN A 399 -19.11 1.00 14.01
N PHE A 400 -19.02 1.01 12.68
CA PHE A 400 -19.48 2.13 11.85
C PHE A 400 -20.89 1.87 11.32
N THR A 401 -21.81 2.79 11.63
CA THR A 401 -23.22 2.69 11.20
C THR A 401 -23.50 3.38 9.87
N THR A 402 -22.63 4.29 9.39
CA THR A 402 -22.93 5.13 8.22
C THR A 402 -21.82 5.20 7.16
N ASP A 403 -20.54 5.04 7.51
CA ASP A 403 -19.43 5.03 6.54
C ASP A 403 -18.23 4.24 7.10
N PRO A 404 -18.12 2.93 6.84
CA PRO A 404 -17.00 2.12 7.29
C PRO A 404 -15.74 2.55 6.54
N THR A 405 -14.89 3.33 7.22
CA THR A 405 -13.58 3.70 6.70
C THR A 405 -12.51 2.87 7.38
N VAL A 406 -11.62 2.28 6.58
CA VAL A 406 -10.43 1.56 7.10
C VAL A 406 -9.36 2.60 7.39
N GLY A 407 -8.84 2.64 8.62
CA GLY A 407 -7.72 3.51 8.97
C GLY A 407 -6.49 3.23 8.09
N PHE A 408 -5.71 4.27 7.78
CA PHE A 408 -4.58 4.19 6.85
C PHE A 408 -3.63 2.99 7.12
N ASP A 409 -3.26 2.77 8.38
CA ASP A 409 -2.33 1.70 8.76
C ASP A 409 -2.89 0.31 8.46
N GLN A 410 -4.18 0.11 8.69
CA GLN A 410 -4.88 -1.15 8.38
C GLN A 410 -5.05 -1.30 6.87
N ALA A 411 -5.40 -0.22 6.18
CA ALA A 411 -5.64 -0.21 4.74
C ALA A 411 -4.40 -0.66 3.96
N ILE A 412 -3.20 -0.19 4.32
CA ILE A 412 -1.96 -0.61 3.66
C ILE A 412 -1.75 -2.12 3.77
N VAL A 413 -1.96 -2.70 4.96
CA VAL A 413 -1.74 -4.13 5.20
C VAL A 413 -2.77 -4.96 4.44
N MET A 414 -4.04 -4.58 4.53
CA MET A 414 -5.14 -5.23 3.82
C MET A 414 -4.93 -5.18 2.30
N LEU A 415 -4.52 -4.03 1.75
CA LEU A 415 -4.23 -3.89 0.32
C LEU A 415 -3.00 -4.68 -0.12
N SER A 416 -2.00 -4.81 0.75
CA SER A 416 -0.77 -5.59 0.49
C SER A 416 -1.02 -7.09 0.45
N PHE A 417 -2.06 -7.57 1.14
CA PHE A 417 -2.43 -8.98 1.23
C PHE A 417 -3.88 -9.22 0.81
N PHE A 418 -4.38 -8.43 -0.14
CA PHE A 418 -5.80 -8.38 -0.45
C PHE A 418 -6.35 -9.74 -0.92
N ASP A 419 -5.66 -10.43 -1.83
CA ASP A 419 -6.07 -11.76 -2.29
C ASP A 419 -5.88 -12.86 -1.22
N ARG A 420 -5.32 -12.53 -0.05
CA ARG A 420 -5.22 -13.42 1.13
C ARG A 420 -6.32 -13.19 2.16
N LEU A 421 -7.06 -12.08 2.04
CA LEU A 421 -8.17 -11.78 2.94
C LEU A 421 -9.26 -12.84 2.74
N PRO A 422 -9.87 -13.33 3.83
CA PRO A 422 -11.02 -14.21 3.72
C PRO A 422 -12.23 -13.40 3.28
N VAL A 423 -13.18 -14.07 2.62
CA VAL A 423 -14.53 -13.51 2.43
C VAL A 423 -15.18 -13.38 3.79
N ASP A 424 -15.77 -12.21 4.08
CA ASP A 424 -16.54 -12.01 5.29
C ASP A 424 -17.76 -12.95 5.32
N GLN A 425 -17.98 -13.61 6.45
CA GLN A 425 -19.09 -14.54 6.66
C GLN A 425 -19.94 -14.03 7.81
N LEU A 426 -21.26 -14.04 7.62
CA LEU A 426 -22.21 -13.67 8.66
C LEU A 426 -22.22 -14.73 9.77
N ASN A 427 -21.35 -14.55 10.75
CA ASN A 427 -21.19 -15.48 11.86
C ASN A 427 -22.06 -15.10 13.05
N GLY A 428 -23.36 -14.88 12.86
CA GLY A 428 -24.35 -14.62 13.93
C GLY A 428 -24.15 -13.35 14.79
N GLU A 429 -22.93 -12.82 14.90
CA GLU A 429 -22.54 -11.67 15.71
C GLU A 429 -22.69 -10.35 14.94
N HIS A 430 -22.53 -10.38 13.61
CA HIS A 430 -22.66 -9.21 12.75
C HIS A 430 -23.84 -9.38 11.78
N LYS A 431 -24.57 -8.28 11.54
CA LYS A 431 -25.77 -8.26 10.67
C LYS A 431 -25.45 -7.95 9.20
N THR A 432 -24.28 -7.38 8.93
CA THR A 432 -23.88 -6.84 7.64
C THR A 432 -22.62 -7.54 7.19
N ARG A 433 -22.58 -7.93 5.91
CA ARG A 433 -21.41 -8.50 5.26
C ARG A 433 -20.60 -7.38 4.61
N PHE A 434 -19.29 -7.39 4.81
CA PHE A 434 -18.39 -6.45 4.16
C PHE A 434 -17.76 -7.05 2.90
N ASP A 435 -17.91 -6.36 1.77
CA ASP A 435 -17.19 -6.66 0.53
C ASP A 435 -16.08 -5.64 0.35
N PHE A 436 -14.84 -6.08 0.47
CA PHE A 436 -13.69 -5.18 0.31
C PHE A 436 -13.50 -4.81 -1.16
N LEU A 437 -13.30 -3.52 -1.40
CA LEU A 437 -12.98 -2.94 -2.70
C LEU A 437 -11.60 -2.29 -2.60
N ARG A 438 -10.86 -2.30 -3.73
CA ARG A 438 -9.52 -1.70 -3.83
C ARG A 438 -9.32 -0.89 -5.12
N PRO A 439 -10.26 -0.02 -5.51
CA PRO A 439 -10.14 0.75 -6.74
C PRO A 439 -8.81 1.52 -6.78
N GLY A 440 -8.12 1.46 -7.92
CA GLY A 440 -6.82 2.09 -8.12
C GLY A 440 -5.67 1.58 -7.25
N ALA A 441 -5.89 0.60 -6.35
CA ALA A 441 -4.89 0.13 -5.38
C ALA A 441 -4.40 -1.30 -5.63
N HIS A 442 -4.74 -1.91 -6.77
CA HIS A 442 -4.28 -3.25 -7.15
C HIS A 442 -2.76 -3.43 -7.12
N ARG A 443 -2.00 -2.36 -7.39
CA ARG A 443 -0.52 -2.38 -7.39
C ARG A 443 0.09 -2.57 -6.00
N PHE A 444 -0.69 -2.38 -4.94
CA PHE A 444 -0.23 -2.59 -3.57
C PHE A 444 -0.14 -4.08 -3.24
N ASP A 445 -0.85 -4.94 -3.98
CA ASP A 445 -0.96 -6.36 -3.62
C ASP A 445 0.33 -7.14 -3.86
N ALA A 446 0.80 -7.81 -2.82
CA ALA A 446 1.95 -8.71 -2.80
C ALA A 446 1.55 -10.16 -2.48
N SER A 447 0.25 -10.46 -2.46
CA SER A 447 -0.31 -11.79 -2.18
C SER A 447 0.25 -12.88 -3.08
N ALA A 448 0.56 -12.56 -4.34
CA ALA A 448 1.16 -13.50 -5.29
C ALA A 448 2.55 -13.99 -4.85
N ALA A 449 3.39 -13.11 -4.32
CA ALA A 449 4.71 -13.47 -3.81
C ALA A 449 4.60 -14.37 -2.57
N LEU A 450 3.67 -14.03 -1.66
CA LEU A 450 3.36 -14.83 -0.47
C LEU A 450 2.78 -16.20 -0.84
N ALA A 451 1.86 -16.24 -1.81
CA ALA A 451 1.28 -17.47 -2.35
C ALA A 451 2.34 -18.43 -2.87
N ALA A 452 3.41 -17.89 -3.46
CA ALA A 452 4.55 -18.62 -3.98
C ALA A 452 5.59 -19.04 -2.92
N GLY A 453 5.30 -18.81 -1.64
CA GLY A 453 6.12 -19.25 -0.52
C GLY A 453 7.22 -18.27 -0.13
N SER A 454 7.29 -17.07 -0.72
CA SER A 454 8.18 -16.03 -0.23
C SER A 454 7.65 -15.38 1.04
N MET A 455 8.58 -14.84 1.83
CA MET A 455 8.27 -13.94 2.92
C MET A 455 8.09 -12.53 2.37
N VAL A 456 7.02 -11.85 2.78
CA VAL A 456 6.72 -10.47 2.40
C VAL A 456 6.82 -9.60 3.64
N ILE A 457 7.68 -8.59 3.60
CA ILE A 457 7.87 -7.64 4.68
C ILE A 457 7.31 -6.30 4.24
N LEU A 458 6.26 -5.87 4.90
CA LEU A 458 5.66 -4.56 4.75
C LEU A 458 6.17 -3.65 5.87
N ALA A 459 6.53 -2.41 5.56
CA ALA A 459 6.93 -1.45 6.57
C ALA A 459 6.60 -0.03 6.13
N ARG A 460 6.61 0.91 7.06
CA ARG A 460 6.47 2.34 6.79
C ARG A 460 7.76 3.08 7.11
N SER A 461 7.96 4.16 6.38
CA SER A 461 8.87 5.23 6.75
C SER A 461 8.51 5.83 8.11
N ASP A 462 9.50 6.41 8.79
CA ASP A 462 9.26 7.20 10.01
C ASP A 462 8.31 8.38 9.69
N PRO A 463 7.11 8.44 10.28
CA PRO A 463 6.14 9.50 10.01
C PRO A 463 6.63 10.89 10.47
N ARG A 464 7.65 10.95 11.33
CA ARG A 464 8.24 12.20 11.82
C ARG A 464 9.38 12.70 10.95
N SER A 465 9.93 11.82 10.11
CA SER A 465 10.96 12.19 9.16
C SER A 465 10.29 12.70 7.89
N PRO A 466 10.53 13.96 7.46
CA PRO A 466 10.03 14.44 6.18
C PRO A 466 10.76 13.68 5.06
N GLU A 467 10.23 12.53 4.68
CA GLU A 467 10.77 11.77 3.57
C GLU A 467 10.44 12.48 2.27
N GLY A 468 11.51 12.81 1.54
CA GLY A 468 11.40 13.15 0.13
C GLY A 468 10.70 12.03 -0.62
N LEU A 469 10.13 12.38 -1.77
CA LEU A 469 9.56 11.40 -2.69
C LEU A 469 10.64 10.36 -3.06
N PRO A 470 10.38 9.05 -2.95
CA PRO A 470 11.35 7.99 -3.23
C PRO A 470 11.53 7.73 -4.73
N VAL A 471 11.32 8.75 -5.56
CA VAL A 471 11.65 8.77 -6.99
C VAL A 471 12.23 10.14 -7.33
N PRO A 472 13.18 10.22 -8.28
CA PRO A 472 13.80 11.48 -8.67
C PRO A 472 12.82 12.31 -9.52
N PHE A 473 12.01 13.10 -8.84
CA PHE A 473 10.98 13.96 -9.42
C PHE A 473 11.43 15.41 -9.47
N ALA A 474 11.25 16.03 -10.63
CA ALA A 474 11.59 17.43 -10.84
C ALA A 474 10.45 18.20 -11.52
N VAL A 475 10.31 19.46 -11.11
CA VAL A 475 9.41 20.46 -11.70
C VAL A 475 10.27 21.51 -12.38
N ASP A 476 10.07 21.71 -13.68
CA ASP A 476 10.86 22.61 -14.52
C ASP A 476 12.38 22.35 -14.40
N GLY A 477 12.77 21.07 -14.31
CA GLY A 477 14.15 20.63 -14.15
C GLY A 477 14.73 20.78 -12.73
N GLN A 478 13.96 21.31 -11.78
CA GLN A 478 14.37 21.45 -10.38
C GLN A 478 13.79 20.33 -9.52
N SER A 479 14.65 19.61 -8.80
CA SER A 479 14.21 18.59 -7.85
C SER A 479 13.29 19.21 -6.80
N THR A 480 12.10 18.63 -6.64
CA THR A 480 11.09 19.12 -5.72
C THR A 480 11.09 18.25 -4.46
N ARG A 481 11.27 18.88 -3.30
CA ARG A 481 11.15 18.17 -2.02
C ARG A 481 9.68 17.84 -1.76
N GLY A 482 9.40 16.57 -1.60
CA GLY A 482 8.13 16.06 -1.10
C GLY A 482 8.13 15.87 0.40
N SER A 483 6.94 15.83 0.98
CA SER A 483 6.66 15.19 2.26
C SER A 483 5.64 14.09 2.03
N GLY A 484 5.69 12.99 2.76
CA GLY A 484 4.69 11.94 2.55
C GLY A 484 5.06 10.66 3.25
N THR A 485 4.28 9.63 2.96
CA THR A 485 4.49 8.30 3.51
C THR A 485 5.07 7.38 2.43
N THR A 486 6.21 6.77 2.71
CA THR A 486 6.72 5.64 1.92
C THR A 486 6.38 4.34 2.62
N VAL A 487 5.69 3.47 1.91
CA VAL A 487 5.45 2.09 2.29
C VAL A 487 6.48 1.22 1.57
N TYR A 488 7.24 0.45 2.33
CA TYR A 488 8.22 -0.50 1.79
C TYR A 488 7.63 -1.90 1.75
N GLN A 489 7.84 -2.61 0.64
CA GLN A 489 7.44 -4.00 0.45
C GLN A 489 8.65 -4.82 -0.01
N PHE A 490 9.26 -5.55 0.92
CA PHE A 490 10.39 -6.42 0.61
C PHE A 490 9.92 -7.85 0.39
N ILE A 491 10.38 -8.47 -0.69
CA ILE A 491 10.10 -9.87 -1.01
C ILE A 491 11.37 -10.68 -0.81
N VAL A 492 11.32 -11.56 0.18
CA VAL A 492 12.45 -12.36 0.64
C VAL A 492 12.17 -13.83 0.32
N PRO A 493 12.98 -14.48 -0.53
CA PRO A 493 12.79 -15.90 -0.84
C PRO A 493 13.01 -16.74 0.42
N VAL A 494 12.12 -17.70 0.66
CA VAL A 494 12.25 -18.68 1.73
C VAL A 494 12.87 -19.95 1.16
N ASP A 495 13.94 -20.43 1.78
CA ASP A 495 14.49 -21.75 1.49
C ASP A 495 13.57 -22.84 2.05
N ASN A 496 12.99 -23.62 1.16
CA ASN A 496 12.08 -24.71 1.50
C ASN A 496 12.80 -26.05 1.74
N GLY A 497 14.14 -26.10 1.68
CA GLY A 497 14.94 -27.26 2.08
C GLY A 497 15.21 -28.30 0.97
N ASP A 498 14.55 -28.20 -0.19
CA ASP A 498 14.61 -29.19 -1.29
C ASP A 498 15.32 -28.68 -2.56
N SER A 499 16.10 -27.60 -2.48
CA SER A 499 16.69 -26.99 -3.67
C SER A 499 17.89 -27.77 -4.23
N THR A 500 17.63 -28.79 -5.05
CA THR A 500 18.61 -29.15 -6.09
C THR A 500 18.74 -27.96 -7.06
N PRO A 501 19.97 -27.53 -7.41
CA PRO A 501 20.16 -26.38 -8.29
C PRO A 501 19.48 -26.59 -9.65
N PRO A 502 19.01 -25.52 -10.30
CA PRO A 502 18.29 -25.62 -11.55
C PRO A 502 19.19 -26.24 -12.64
N SER A 503 18.87 -27.45 -13.08
CA SER A 503 19.39 -28.03 -14.33
C SER A 503 18.35 -27.89 -15.43
N THR A 504 18.74 -27.36 -16.59
CA THR A 504 17.90 -27.28 -17.80
C THR A 504 18.04 -28.50 -18.69
N GLN A 505 18.91 -29.46 -18.34
CA GLN A 505 19.01 -30.68 -19.12
C GLN A 505 17.83 -31.60 -18.80
N PRO A 506 17.08 -32.07 -19.81
CA PRO A 506 16.26 -33.26 -19.63
C PRO A 506 17.20 -34.36 -19.14
N GLU A 507 16.92 -34.94 -17.97
CA GLU A 507 17.56 -36.20 -17.59
C GLU A 507 17.21 -37.19 -18.72
N ALA A 508 18.21 -37.57 -19.50
CA ALA A 508 18.06 -38.63 -20.47
C ALA A 508 17.81 -39.91 -19.67
N HIS A 509 16.54 -40.30 -19.56
CA HIS A 509 16.11 -41.56 -18.98
C HIS A 509 16.15 -42.68 -20.02
#